data_AF-A0A9D8H4T6-F1
#
_entry.id   AF-A0A9D8H4T6-F1
#
_cell.length_a   1.000
_cell.length_b   1.000
_cell.length_c   1.000
_cell.angle_alpha   90.00
_cell.angle_beta   90.00
_cell.angle_gamma   90.00
#
_symmetry.space_group_name_H-M   'P 1'
#
loop_
_entity.id
_entity.type
_entity.pdbx_description
1 polymer ?
#
loop_
_entity_poly.entity_id
_entity_poly.type
_entity_poly.pdbx_seq_one_letter_code
_entity_poly.pdbx_strand_id
1 'polypeptide(L)'
;MIASKLNYANVMATIAVFLALGGGAFAAVKLGKNSVKTKNIAGKAVTANKLANNAVTEAKIAGGAVTEAKIAGGAVTEAKVKKLTYTAVSGFTNGWSAAGGIPAPEYGKDALGIVHLRGNMASGTDNLPAFTLPTGVRPAKDISTATTSGFSTECTIGVEANGEVTSTGCNNLFVSLDTITFSAAP
;
A
#
# COMPACT_ATOMS: atom_id res chain seq x y z
N MET A 1 -63.18 -24.90 -54.34
CA MET A 1 -61.77 -25.34 -54.26
C MET A 1 -60.88 -24.19 -54.72
N ILE A 2 -60.33 -23.40 -53.79
CA ILE A 2 -59.34 -22.36 -54.14
C ILE A 2 -57.98 -23.03 -54.04
N ALA A 3 -57.44 -23.48 -55.18
CA ALA A 3 -56.08 -23.99 -55.24
C ALA A 3 -55.13 -22.82 -54.96
N SER A 4 -54.55 -22.76 -53.75
CA SER A 4 -53.53 -21.79 -53.43
C SER A 4 -52.30 -22.10 -54.29
N LYS A 5 -52.15 -21.39 -55.41
CA LYS A 5 -50.91 -21.44 -56.18
C LYS A 5 -49.86 -20.72 -55.35
N LEU A 6 -49.05 -21.48 -54.61
CA LEU A 6 -47.79 -20.98 -54.08
C LEU A 6 -46.92 -20.62 -55.29
N ASN A 7 -47.00 -19.36 -55.72
CA ASN A 7 -46.11 -18.85 -56.73
C ASN A 7 -44.76 -18.56 -56.08
N TYR A 8 -43.67 -18.68 -56.83
CA TYR A 8 -42.30 -18.42 -56.39
C TYR A 8 -42.19 -17.07 -55.66
N ALA A 9 -42.95 -16.07 -56.13
CA ALA A 9 -43.07 -14.77 -55.49
C ALA A 9 -43.58 -14.84 -54.03
N ASN A 10 -44.58 -15.66 -53.72
CA ASN A 10 -45.14 -15.76 -52.37
C ASN A 10 -44.20 -16.54 -51.42
N VAL A 11 -43.48 -17.53 -51.94
CA VAL A 11 -42.46 -18.28 -51.18
C VAL A 11 -41.25 -17.38 -50.89
N MET A 12 -40.76 -16.65 -51.88
CA MET A 12 -39.66 -15.71 -51.69
C MET A 12 -40.08 -14.52 -50.82
N ALA A 13 -41.31 -14.03 -50.93
CA ALA A 13 -41.82 -12.96 -50.06
C ALA A 13 -41.90 -13.40 -48.60
N THR A 14 -42.38 -14.62 -48.31
CA THR A 14 -42.45 -15.13 -46.93
C THR A 14 -41.06 -15.43 -46.36
N ILE A 15 -40.13 -15.98 -47.15
CA ILE A 15 -38.73 -16.16 -46.74
C ILE A 15 -38.03 -14.82 -46.52
N ALA A 16 -38.24 -13.84 -47.41
CA ALA A 16 -37.67 -12.51 -47.29
C ALA A 16 -38.22 -11.76 -46.06
N VAL A 17 -39.51 -11.87 -45.77
CA VAL A 17 -40.12 -11.30 -44.55
C VAL A 17 -39.57 -11.99 -43.30
N PHE A 18 -39.42 -13.32 -43.31
CA PHE A 18 -38.81 -14.06 -42.21
C PHE A 18 -37.34 -13.69 -41.98
N LEU A 19 -36.56 -13.51 -43.05
CA LEU A 19 -35.16 -13.05 -42.98
C LEU A 19 -35.05 -11.56 -42.61
N ALA A 20 -35.96 -10.71 -43.07
CA ALA A 20 -35.98 -9.27 -42.74
C ALA A 20 -36.36 -9.04 -41.27
N LEU A 21 -37.33 -9.81 -40.76
CA LEU A 21 -37.74 -9.76 -39.35
C LEU A 21 -36.79 -10.53 -38.42
N GLY A 22 -36.13 -11.59 -38.92
CA GLY A 22 -35.15 -12.38 -38.17
C GLY A 22 -33.72 -11.83 -38.20
N GLY A 23 -33.37 -11.05 -39.23
CA GLY A 23 -32.01 -10.54 -39.47
C GLY A 23 -31.59 -9.44 -38.48
N GLY A 24 -32.54 -8.63 -38.00
CA GLY A 24 -32.30 -7.67 -36.93
C GLY A 24 -32.01 -8.33 -35.59
N ALA A 25 -32.59 -9.51 -35.33
CA ALA A 25 -32.37 -10.27 -34.11
C ALA A 25 -31.04 -11.05 -34.13
N PHE A 26 -30.61 -11.55 -35.30
CA PHE A 26 -29.37 -12.35 -35.37
C PHE A 26 -28.09 -11.52 -35.13
N ALA A 27 -28.08 -10.25 -35.54
CA ALA A 27 -26.99 -9.32 -35.23
C ALA A 27 -26.90 -8.95 -33.73
N ALA A 28 -27.99 -9.11 -32.98
CA ALA A 28 -28.04 -8.85 -31.55
C ALA A 28 -27.52 -10.03 -30.69
N VAL A 29 -27.54 -11.26 -31.22
CA VAL A 29 -27.21 -12.47 -30.45
C VAL A 29 -25.69 -12.74 -30.41
N LYS A 30 -24.90 -12.19 -31.33
CA LYS A 30 -23.44 -12.41 -31.36
C LYS A 30 -22.69 -11.15 -31.74
N LEU A 31 -22.47 -10.27 -30.75
CA LEU A 31 -21.56 -9.15 -30.91
C LEU A 31 -20.14 -9.64 -31.13
N GLY A 32 -19.49 -9.16 -32.20
CA GLY A 32 -18.07 -9.41 -32.43
C GLY A 32 -17.19 -8.78 -31.33
N LYS A 33 -15.97 -9.30 -31.17
CA LYS A 33 -14.98 -8.71 -30.25
C LYS A 33 -14.77 -7.23 -30.59
N ASN A 34 -14.74 -6.36 -29.57
CA ASN A 34 -14.58 -4.90 -29.70
C ASN A 34 -15.71 -4.19 -30.50
N SER A 35 -16.85 -4.84 -30.73
CA SER A 35 -17.98 -4.23 -31.46
C SER A 35 -18.69 -3.13 -30.67
N VAL A 36 -18.62 -3.17 -29.33
CA VAL A 36 -19.18 -2.14 -28.46
C VAL A 36 -18.12 -1.06 -28.23
N LYS A 37 -18.35 0.13 -28.79
CA LYS A 37 -17.49 1.31 -28.58
C LYS A 37 -18.13 2.22 -27.53
N THR A 38 -17.37 3.18 -27.00
CA THR A 38 -17.86 4.13 -25.98
C THR A 38 -19.16 4.82 -26.38
N LYS A 39 -19.33 5.18 -27.66
CA LYS A 39 -20.56 5.80 -28.19
C LYS A 39 -21.81 4.92 -28.11
N ASN A 40 -21.64 3.60 -27.98
CA ASN A 40 -22.74 2.65 -27.83
C ASN A 40 -23.22 2.55 -26.37
N ILE A 41 -22.48 3.12 -25.43
CA ILE A 41 -22.78 3.07 -23.99
C ILE A 41 -23.32 4.43 -23.58
N ALA A 42 -24.60 4.48 -23.21
CA ALA A 42 -25.19 5.68 -22.66
C ALA A 42 -24.50 6.10 -21.34
N GLY A 43 -24.48 7.39 -21.04
CA GLY A 43 -23.96 7.90 -19.77
C GLY A 43 -24.65 7.22 -18.59
N LYS A 44 -23.87 6.84 -17.56
CA LYS A 44 -24.32 6.12 -16.36
C LYS A 44 -24.91 4.72 -16.61
N ALA A 45 -24.83 4.18 -17.84
CA ALA A 45 -25.38 2.85 -18.14
C ALA A 45 -24.65 1.71 -17.41
N VAL A 46 -23.37 1.90 -17.08
CA VAL A 46 -22.55 0.94 -16.30
C VAL A 46 -22.57 1.38 -14.84
N THR A 47 -23.42 0.74 -14.05
CA THR A 47 -23.51 0.94 -12.60
C THR A 47 -22.66 -0.08 -11.85
N ALA A 48 -22.41 0.13 -10.55
CA ALA A 48 -21.63 -0.78 -9.73
C ALA A 48 -22.14 -2.24 -9.80
N ASN A 49 -23.45 -2.45 -9.73
CA ASN A 49 -24.05 -3.79 -9.78
C ASN A 49 -23.89 -4.51 -11.12
N LYS A 50 -23.51 -3.80 -12.19
CA LYS A 50 -23.20 -4.39 -13.50
C LYS A 50 -21.73 -4.76 -13.65
N LEU A 51 -20.88 -4.37 -12.70
CA LEU A 51 -19.48 -4.77 -12.65
C LEU A 51 -19.37 -6.00 -11.76
N ALA A 52 -18.90 -7.10 -12.35
CA ALA A 52 -18.56 -8.29 -11.56
C ALA A 52 -17.39 -7.99 -10.59
N ASN A 53 -17.27 -8.80 -9.54
CA ASN A 53 -16.11 -8.75 -8.65
C ASN A 53 -14.81 -8.90 -9.46
N ASN A 54 -13.80 -8.09 -9.14
CA ASN A 54 -12.52 -8.04 -9.84
C ASN A 54 -12.61 -7.64 -11.33
N ALA A 55 -13.74 -7.09 -11.79
CA ALA A 55 -13.87 -6.63 -13.18
C ALA A 55 -12.94 -5.44 -13.51
N VAL A 56 -12.56 -4.65 -12.50
CA VAL A 56 -11.58 -3.56 -12.62
C VAL A 56 -10.28 -4.03 -11.98
N THR A 57 -9.32 -4.42 -12.83
CA THR A 57 -7.97 -4.85 -12.44
C THR A 57 -7.00 -3.67 -12.52
N GLU A 58 -5.81 -3.81 -11.95
CA GLU A 58 -4.76 -2.77 -11.98
C GLU A 58 -4.49 -2.28 -13.41
N ALA A 59 -4.33 -3.18 -14.38
CA ALA A 59 -4.10 -2.84 -15.78
C ALA A 59 -5.24 -2.03 -16.46
N LYS A 60 -6.44 -1.99 -15.87
CA LYS A 60 -7.59 -1.20 -16.37
C LYS A 60 -7.64 0.20 -15.76
N ILE A 61 -6.83 0.48 -14.74
CA ILE A 61 -6.75 1.79 -14.08
C ILE A 61 -5.56 2.53 -14.67
N ALA A 62 -5.85 3.53 -15.51
CA ALA A 62 -4.82 4.38 -16.08
C ALA A 62 -4.15 5.26 -14.99
N GLY A 63 -2.90 5.66 -15.21
CA GLY A 63 -2.21 6.63 -14.35
C GLY A 63 -3.01 7.93 -14.24
N GLY A 64 -3.18 8.44 -13.01
CA GLY A 64 -4.00 9.62 -12.73
C GLY A 64 -5.52 9.41 -12.81
N ALA A 65 -6.01 8.19 -13.10
CA ALA A 65 -7.44 7.90 -13.11
C ALA A 65 -8.09 8.05 -11.73
N VAL A 66 -7.34 7.75 -10.65
CA VAL A 66 -7.76 7.95 -9.26
C VAL A 66 -7.01 9.17 -8.73
N THR A 67 -7.70 10.31 -8.63
CA THR A 67 -7.18 11.56 -8.06
C THR A 67 -7.66 11.72 -6.62
N GLU A 68 -7.07 12.65 -5.87
CA GLU A 68 -7.46 12.96 -4.49
C GLU A 68 -8.96 13.21 -4.34
N ALA A 69 -9.56 14.02 -5.24
CA ALA A 69 -10.99 14.31 -5.24
C ALA A 69 -11.89 13.08 -5.47
N LYS A 70 -11.35 11.97 -5.97
CA LYS A 70 -12.07 10.69 -6.16
C LYS A 70 -11.94 9.76 -4.95
N ILE A 71 -11.08 10.09 -3.99
CA ILE A 71 -10.89 9.35 -2.74
C ILE A 71 -11.70 10.07 -1.66
N ALA A 72 -12.84 9.48 -1.28
CA ALA A 72 -13.65 10.02 -0.20
C ALA A 72 -12.92 9.95 1.15
N GLY A 73 -13.25 10.87 2.07
CA GLY A 73 -12.76 10.83 3.45
C GLY A 73 -13.08 9.47 4.10
N GLY A 74 -12.08 8.85 4.72
CA GLY A 74 -12.20 7.51 5.31
C GLY A 74 -12.19 6.34 4.31
N ALA A 75 -12.03 6.60 3.00
CA ALA A 75 -11.91 5.53 2.02
C ALA A 75 -10.63 4.69 2.21
N VAL A 76 -9.52 5.32 2.64
CA VAL A 76 -8.28 4.66 3.02
C VAL A 76 -8.16 4.70 4.54
N THR A 77 -8.48 3.59 5.19
CA THR A 77 -8.32 3.42 6.65
C THR A 77 -6.97 2.79 6.96
N GLU A 78 -6.55 2.81 8.23
CA GLU A 78 -5.29 2.17 8.64
C GLU A 78 -5.19 0.70 8.24
N ALA A 79 -6.30 -0.03 8.19
CA ALA A 79 -6.33 -1.43 7.77
C ALA A 79 -6.01 -1.63 6.28
N LYS A 80 -6.09 -0.57 5.47
CA LYS A 80 -5.83 -0.59 4.02
C LYS A 80 -4.40 -0.14 3.68
N VAL A 81 -3.63 0.32 4.67
CA VAL A 81 -2.26 0.79 4.49
C VAL A 81 -1.31 -0.27 5.04
N LYS A 82 -0.26 -0.59 4.26
CA LYS A 82 0.81 -1.47 4.74
C LYS A 82 1.51 -0.78 5.92
N LYS A 83 1.40 -1.36 7.11
CA LYS A 83 2.10 -0.89 8.30
C LYS A 83 3.57 -1.31 8.25
N LEU A 84 4.44 -0.46 8.80
CA LEU A 84 5.85 -0.78 8.99
C LEU A 84 5.96 -1.96 9.95
N THR A 85 6.79 -2.94 9.60
CA THR A 85 7.10 -4.07 10.49
C THR A 85 8.28 -3.69 11.37
N TYR A 86 8.07 -3.72 12.68
CA TYR A 86 9.09 -3.47 13.68
C TYR A 86 9.67 -4.79 14.20
N THR A 87 10.97 -4.82 14.40
CA THR A 87 11.72 -5.94 14.99
C THR A 87 12.27 -5.49 16.33
N ALA A 88 12.12 -6.32 17.36
CA ALA A 88 12.67 -6.03 18.68
C ALA A 88 14.20 -5.92 18.61
N VAL A 89 14.73 -4.88 19.26
CA VAL A 89 16.16 -4.79 19.49
C VAL A 89 16.55 -5.93 20.45
N SER A 90 17.51 -6.74 20.03
CA SER A 90 18.09 -7.81 20.83
C SER A 90 19.61 -7.69 20.79
N GLY A 91 20.30 -8.21 21.81
CA GLY A 91 21.75 -8.06 21.93
C GLY A 91 22.19 -6.73 22.52
N PHE A 92 21.51 -6.28 23.58
CA PHE A 92 22.00 -5.15 24.36
C PHE A 92 23.38 -5.44 24.96
N THR A 93 24.22 -4.43 25.00
CA THR A 93 25.56 -4.44 25.55
C THR A 93 25.68 -3.40 26.66
N ASN A 94 26.76 -3.44 27.44
CA ASN A 94 27.11 -2.39 28.41
C ASN A 94 26.01 -2.09 29.46
N GLY A 95 25.25 -3.12 29.84
CA GLY A 95 24.21 -3.05 30.86
C GLY A 95 22.87 -2.49 30.36
N TRP A 96 22.78 -2.10 29.09
CA TRP A 96 21.52 -1.63 28.52
C TRP A 96 20.47 -2.74 28.49
N SER A 97 19.21 -2.34 28.62
CA SER A 97 18.07 -3.23 28.47
C SER A 97 16.87 -2.48 27.94
N ALA A 98 15.83 -3.22 27.54
CA ALA A 98 14.52 -2.63 27.33
C ALA A 98 14.02 -1.98 28.64
N ALA A 99 13.45 -0.79 28.53
CA ALA A 99 12.83 -0.12 29.66
C ALA A 99 11.54 -0.84 30.09
N GLY A 100 11.36 -1.05 31.39
CA GLY A 100 10.14 -1.64 31.95
C GLY A 100 8.97 -0.66 31.97
N GLY A 101 7.75 -1.14 31.69
CA GLY A 101 6.52 -0.35 31.80
C GLY A 101 6.26 0.66 30.68
N ILE A 102 7.16 0.74 29.70
CA ILE A 102 7.04 1.55 28.48
C ILE A 102 7.40 0.71 27.25
N PRO A 103 7.02 1.11 26.03
CA PRO A 103 7.30 0.32 24.83
C PRO A 103 8.78 -0.04 24.69
N ALA A 104 9.02 -1.33 24.50
CA ALA A 104 10.34 -1.88 24.29
C ALA A 104 10.98 -1.31 23.01
N PRO A 105 12.32 -1.22 22.96
CA PRO A 105 13.04 -0.68 21.82
C PRO A 105 12.92 -1.61 20.60
N GLU A 106 12.52 -1.04 19.48
CA GLU A 106 12.33 -1.74 18.22
C GLU A 106 12.86 -0.90 17.05
N TYR A 107 13.21 -1.56 15.95
CA TYR A 107 13.61 -0.89 14.72
C TYR A 107 12.84 -1.45 13.52
N GLY A 108 12.66 -0.65 12.49
CA GLY A 108 12.11 -1.12 11.22
C GLY A 108 12.52 -0.22 10.06
N LYS A 109 12.53 -0.79 8.85
CA LYS A 109 12.86 -0.09 7.62
C LYS A 109 11.64 -0.02 6.73
N ASP A 110 11.34 1.16 6.20
CA ASP A 110 10.21 1.38 5.32
C ASP A 110 10.55 1.00 3.86
N ALA A 111 9.57 1.14 2.97
CA ALA A 111 9.76 0.87 1.54
C ALA A 111 10.63 1.92 0.82
N LEU A 112 10.83 3.09 1.44
CA LEU A 112 11.69 4.17 0.93
C LEU A 112 13.14 4.01 1.39
N GLY A 113 13.43 3.00 2.23
CA GLY A 113 14.74 2.74 2.77
C GLY A 113 15.07 3.55 4.03
N ILE A 114 14.08 4.21 4.62
CA ILE A 114 14.21 4.95 5.87
C ILE A 114 14.04 3.99 7.05
N VAL A 115 14.97 4.08 7.98
CA VAL A 115 14.99 3.33 9.23
C VAL A 115 14.40 4.19 10.32
N HIS A 116 13.46 3.62 11.06
CA HIS A 116 12.86 4.21 12.25
C HIS A 116 13.21 3.34 13.45
N LEU A 117 13.76 3.96 14.49
CA LEU A 117 13.84 3.33 15.80
C LEU A 117 12.70 3.89 16.65
N ARG A 118 12.22 3.07 17.58
CA ARG A 118 11.20 3.46 18.54
C ARG A 118 11.38 2.74 19.86
N GLY A 119 10.62 3.15 20.86
CA GLY A 119 10.65 2.59 22.20
C GLY A 119 11.79 3.18 23.04
N ASN A 120 12.05 2.53 24.18
CA ASN A 120 12.91 3.10 25.20
C ASN A 120 13.88 2.06 25.76
N MET A 121 15.14 2.46 25.91
CA MET A 121 16.18 1.67 26.57
C MET A 121 16.51 2.24 27.95
N ALA A 122 17.10 1.44 28.84
CA ALA A 122 17.38 1.80 30.22
C ALA A 122 18.60 1.07 30.77
N SER A 123 19.03 1.49 31.96
CA SER A 123 19.94 0.78 32.87
C SER A 123 21.38 0.56 32.37
N GLY A 124 21.75 1.13 31.22
CA GLY A 124 23.10 0.97 30.69
C GLY A 124 24.09 2.02 31.14
N THR A 125 25.28 1.93 30.55
CA THR A 125 26.38 2.88 30.75
C THR A 125 26.39 3.88 29.59
N ASP A 126 26.35 5.17 29.92
CA ASP A 126 26.37 6.25 28.93
C ASP A 126 27.74 6.33 28.24
N ASN A 127 27.78 6.83 27.01
CA ASN A 127 28.96 6.88 26.13
C ASN A 127 29.56 5.53 25.74
N LEU A 128 28.82 4.44 25.98
CA LEU A 128 29.16 3.11 25.47
C LEU A 128 28.03 2.57 24.59
N PRO A 129 28.34 1.73 23.58
CA PRO A 129 27.32 1.19 22.68
C PRO A 129 26.22 0.44 23.44
N ALA A 130 24.98 0.80 23.19
CA ALA A 130 23.80 0.15 23.77
C ALA A 130 23.45 -1.15 23.05
N PHE A 131 23.54 -1.13 21.71
CA PHE A 131 23.33 -2.29 20.84
C PHE A 131 23.87 -1.97 19.45
N THR A 132 23.97 -2.99 18.60
CA THR A 132 24.42 -2.84 17.21
C THR A 132 23.30 -3.22 16.26
N LEU A 133 22.94 -2.30 15.37
CA LEU A 133 21.98 -2.53 14.30
C LEU A 133 22.50 -3.55 13.27
N PRO A 134 21.62 -4.43 12.74
CA PRO A 134 21.97 -5.31 11.62
C PRO A 134 22.36 -4.52 10.36
N THR A 135 23.21 -5.09 9.52
CA THR A 135 23.81 -4.42 8.35
C THR A 135 22.82 -3.80 7.37
N GLY A 136 21.61 -4.36 7.20
CA GLY A 136 20.59 -3.83 6.27
C GLY A 136 19.84 -2.59 6.75
N VAL A 137 20.04 -2.16 8.01
CA VAL A 137 19.35 -1.02 8.64
C VAL A 137 20.32 0.00 9.26
N ARG A 138 21.59 -0.03 8.86
CA ARG A 138 22.60 0.93 9.32
C ARG A 138 22.55 2.21 8.51
N PRO A 139 22.91 3.37 9.09
CA PRO A 139 23.03 4.60 8.32
C PRO A 139 24.29 4.58 7.44
N ALA A 140 24.29 5.37 6.37
CA ALA A 140 25.46 5.53 5.49
C ALA A 140 26.58 6.39 6.11
N LYS A 141 26.23 7.22 7.11
CA LYS A 141 27.11 8.11 7.84
C LYS A 141 26.66 8.17 9.28
N ASP A 142 27.56 8.53 10.17
CA ASP A 142 27.22 8.74 11.57
C ASP A 142 26.16 9.84 11.67
N ILE A 143 25.13 9.55 12.44
CA ILE A 143 24.06 10.49 12.77
C ILE A 143 24.02 10.66 14.27
N SER A 144 23.60 11.83 14.72
CA SER A 144 23.28 12.07 16.11
C SER A 144 21.99 12.86 16.19
N THR A 145 21.08 12.46 17.05
CA THR A 145 19.80 13.13 17.23
C THR A 145 19.56 13.40 18.71
N ALA A 146 19.01 14.56 19.02
CA ALA A 146 18.61 14.88 20.38
C ALA A 146 17.46 13.96 20.81
N THR A 147 17.51 13.53 22.06
CA THR A 147 16.45 12.78 22.72
C THR A 147 16.31 13.26 24.16
N THR A 148 15.29 12.76 24.85
CA THR A 148 15.12 12.97 26.27
C THR A 148 15.37 11.66 27.03
N SER A 149 15.96 11.80 28.22
CA SER A 149 16.13 10.71 29.18
C SER A 149 15.53 11.06 30.53
N GLY A 150 14.88 10.10 31.18
CA GLY A 150 14.22 10.27 32.48
C GLY A 150 13.22 11.44 32.53
N PHE A 151 12.56 11.76 31.41
CA PHE A 151 11.56 12.83 31.23
C PHE A 151 12.05 14.29 31.35
N SER A 152 13.29 14.54 31.74
CA SER A 152 13.79 15.90 32.01
C SER A 152 15.22 16.18 31.56
N THR A 153 16.00 15.15 31.22
CA THR A 153 17.39 15.30 30.78
C THR A 153 17.45 15.24 29.26
N GLU A 154 17.88 16.33 28.63
CA GLU A 154 18.20 16.32 27.19
C GLU A 154 19.55 15.63 26.98
N CYS A 155 19.58 14.69 26.05
CA CYS A 155 20.80 13.98 25.69
C CYS A 155 20.79 13.66 24.20
N THR A 156 21.84 13.05 23.68
CA THR A 156 21.89 12.67 22.26
C THR A 156 22.03 11.16 22.10
N ILE A 157 21.46 10.64 21.02
CA ILE A 157 21.71 9.28 20.56
C ILE A 157 22.47 9.36 19.25
N GLY A 158 23.68 8.81 19.27
CA GLY A 158 24.47 8.57 18.08
C GLY A 158 24.12 7.21 17.47
N VAL A 159 23.95 7.16 16.16
CA VAL A 159 23.99 5.90 15.40
C VAL A 159 25.14 6.03 14.42
N GLU A 160 26.19 5.25 14.66
CA GLU A 160 27.39 5.23 13.83
C GLU A 160 27.15 4.40 12.55
N ALA A 161 27.96 4.63 11.52
CA ALA A 161 27.89 3.90 10.25
C ALA A 161 28.18 2.39 10.41
N ASN A 162 28.92 2.01 11.46
CA ASN A 162 29.11 0.62 11.87
C ASN A 162 27.83 -0.01 12.48
N GLY A 163 26.78 0.77 12.72
CA GLY A 163 25.51 0.37 13.30
C GLY A 163 25.45 0.44 14.83
N GLU A 164 26.51 0.87 15.51
CA GLU A 164 26.49 1.05 16.96
C GLU A 164 25.60 2.22 17.35
N VAL A 165 24.71 1.97 18.32
CA VAL A 165 23.82 2.98 18.89
C VAL A 165 24.33 3.35 20.26
N THR A 166 24.74 4.61 20.44
CA THR A 166 25.39 5.09 21.67
C THR A 166 24.61 6.27 22.23
N SER A 167 24.40 6.30 23.54
CA SER A 167 23.87 7.48 24.22
C SER A 167 25.00 8.39 24.69
N THR A 168 24.78 9.70 24.68
CA THR A 168 25.73 10.69 25.19
C THR A 168 24.99 11.73 26.03
N GLY A 169 25.38 11.83 27.30
CA GLY A 169 24.81 12.77 28.27
C GLY A 169 23.47 12.33 28.85
N CYS A 170 23.09 11.05 28.73
CA CYS A 170 21.81 10.56 29.25
C CYS A 170 21.90 10.16 30.75
N ASN A 171 20.78 10.23 31.46
CA ASN A 171 20.68 9.79 32.87
C ASN A 171 20.40 8.28 33.04
N ASN A 172 20.32 7.55 31.94
CA ASN A 172 20.16 6.09 31.83
C ASN A 172 18.95 5.46 32.55
N LEU A 173 18.02 6.28 33.06
CA LEU A 173 16.76 5.79 33.64
C LEU A 173 15.85 5.23 32.55
N PHE A 174 15.57 6.06 31.55
CA PHE A 174 14.87 5.73 30.32
C PHE A 174 15.45 6.63 29.24
N VAL A 175 15.77 6.10 28.07
CA VAL A 175 16.29 6.86 26.94
C VAL A 175 15.42 6.55 25.74
N SER A 176 14.75 7.57 25.21
CA SER A 176 13.84 7.41 24.07
C SER A 176 14.61 7.28 22.76
N LEU A 177 14.18 6.34 21.92
CA LEU A 177 14.70 6.14 20.57
C LEU A 177 13.74 6.66 19.48
N ASP A 178 12.57 7.18 19.87
CA ASP A 178 11.49 7.57 18.94
C ASP A 178 11.88 8.74 18.02
N THR A 179 12.89 9.53 18.40
CA THR A 179 13.37 10.66 17.59
C THR A 179 14.30 10.23 16.45
N ILE A 180 14.73 8.97 16.43
CA ILE A 180 15.77 8.50 15.52
C ILE A 180 15.14 8.00 14.22
N THR A 181 15.39 8.74 13.14
CA THR A 181 15.00 8.36 11.78
C THR A 181 16.09 8.74 10.78
N PHE A 182 16.47 7.83 9.90
CA PHE A 182 17.56 8.04 8.94
C PHE A 182 17.46 7.14 7.71
N SER A 183 18.13 7.51 6.62
CA SER A 183 18.26 6.64 5.45
C SER A 183 19.23 5.50 5.74
N ALA A 184 18.79 4.26 5.50
CA ALA A 184 19.70 3.12 5.47
C ALA A 184 20.77 3.31 4.39
N ALA A 185 21.95 2.73 4.62
CA ALA A 185 22.94 2.50 3.59
C ALA A 185 22.36 1.57 2.49
N PRO A 186 22.74 1.78 1.22
CA PRO A 186 22.36 0.91 0.11
C PRO A 186 22.96 -0.49 0.21
#